data_AF-A0A7S2LMA3-F1
#
_entry.id   AF-A0A7S2LMA3-F1
#
_cell.length_a   1.000
_cell.length_b   1.000
_cell.length_c   1.000
_cell.angle_alpha   90.00
_cell.angle_beta   90.00
_cell.angle_gamma   90.00
#
_symmetry.space_group_name_H-M   'P 1'
#
loop_
_entity.id
_entity.type
_entity.pdbx_description
1 polymer ?
#
loop_
_entity_poly.entity_id
_entity_poly.type
_entity_poly.pdbx_seq_one_letter_code
_entity_poly.pdbx_strand_id
1 'polypeptide(L)'
;MEVCEVLLGEGCDPNSLGRYHRTPLWRAAYAGNADLIRVLLRSGSDPREPDEQGAKPLDVASTPESKELLLCWDTSATERIQQANAAFRKQNLKQKDKEEQAKAKRQTDELGEAIEEASRKAQIARSELAKTRKLLQDYRQQKVSFVEVGEAAKLAELEPLLEGTEVKMKLYEASVQEWEWKVSRAKLKLSDFNQQLKEKADKKAGKKLGFKLEVVVDSLEELDELLPHLSSELEISQALTRDGGLELVKGDALIREGAFGHLRASEFTKKMLAAYGRAPPAQPEEDKEKEQEEER
;
A
#
# COMPACT_ATOMS: atom_id res chain seq x y z
N MET A 1 -6.69 30.16 -11.98
CA MET A 1 -6.28 29.45 -13.20
C MET A 1 -4.95 28.74 -13.01
N GLU A 2 -3.89 29.43 -12.58
CA GLU A 2 -2.55 28.84 -12.37
C GLU A 2 -2.55 27.57 -11.50
N VAL A 3 -3.29 27.58 -10.38
CA VAL A 3 -3.39 26.40 -9.50
C VAL A 3 -4.03 25.19 -10.21
N CYS A 4 -5.02 25.42 -11.06
CA CYS A 4 -5.67 24.34 -11.81
C CYS A 4 -4.73 23.75 -12.87
N GLU A 5 -3.97 24.57 -13.57
CA GLU A 5 -3.00 24.13 -14.57
C GLU A 5 -1.85 23.32 -13.93
N VAL A 6 -1.35 23.76 -12.78
CA VAL A 6 -0.32 23.03 -12.02
C VAL A 6 -0.84 21.67 -11.54
N LEU A 7 -2.04 21.62 -10.96
CA LEU A 7 -2.64 20.37 -10.49
C LEU A 7 -2.90 19.38 -11.64
N LEU A 8 -3.37 19.87 -12.79
CA LEU A 8 -3.56 19.04 -13.98
C LEU A 8 -2.21 18.57 -14.57
N GLY A 9 -1.17 19.39 -14.48
CA GLY A 9 0.21 19.01 -14.84
C GLY A 9 0.80 17.90 -13.95
N GLU A 10 0.46 17.89 -12.66
CA GLU A 10 0.84 16.84 -11.70
C GLU A 10 0.05 15.53 -11.88
N GLY A 11 -0.83 15.45 -12.88
CA GLY A 11 -1.56 14.24 -13.24
C GLY A 11 -2.86 14.04 -12.45
N CYS A 12 -3.42 15.09 -11.84
CA CYS A 12 -4.76 15.04 -11.25
C CYS A 12 -5.83 14.58 -12.26
N ASP A 13 -6.90 13.99 -11.74
CA ASP A 13 -7.98 13.51 -12.59
C ASP A 13 -8.97 14.61 -12.97
N PRO A 14 -9.04 15.00 -14.26
CA PRO A 14 -9.93 16.08 -14.71
C PRO A 14 -11.42 15.72 -14.62
N ASN A 15 -11.74 14.44 -14.40
CA ASN A 15 -13.09 13.90 -14.19
C ASN A 15 -13.33 13.47 -12.73
N SER A 16 -12.49 13.91 -11.79
CA SER A 16 -12.65 13.58 -10.37
C SER A 16 -14.05 13.94 -9.84
N LEU A 17 -14.76 12.95 -9.31
CA LEU A 17 -16.12 13.12 -8.83
C LEU A 17 -16.12 13.79 -7.45
N GLY A 18 -16.73 14.97 -7.37
CA GLY A 18 -16.98 15.64 -6.10
C GLY A 18 -18.19 15.07 -5.37
N ARG A 19 -18.63 15.78 -4.31
CA ARG A 19 -19.94 15.53 -3.69
C ARG A 19 -21.03 15.68 -4.76
N TYR A 20 -21.99 14.74 -4.79
CA TYR A 20 -23.08 14.65 -5.77
C TYR A 20 -22.65 14.27 -7.20
N HIS A 21 -21.54 13.53 -7.35
CA HIS A 21 -21.02 13.14 -8.67
C HIS A 21 -20.68 14.32 -9.61
N ARG A 22 -20.54 15.53 -9.06
CA ARG A 22 -20.25 16.73 -9.86
C ARG A 22 -18.77 16.76 -10.24
N THR A 23 -18.50 16.74 -11.54
CA THR A 23 -17.15 16.91 -12.09
C THR A 23 -16.64 18.34 -11.95
N PRO A 24 -15.32 18.59 -12.03
CA PRO A 24 -14.77 19.93 -12.05
C PRO A 24 -15.35 20.77 -13.21
N LEU A 25 -15.63 20.13 -14.35
CA LEU A 25 -16.23 20.75 -15.53
C LEU A 25 -17.68 21.17 -15.27
N TRP A 26 -18.48 20.34 -14.57
CA TRP A 26 -19.83 20.70 -14.14
C TRP A 26 -19.83 21.97 -13.29
N ARG A 27 -18.89 22.06 -12.32
CA ARG A 27 -18.79 23.25 -11.45
C ARG A 27 -18.34 24.49 -12.22
N ALA A 28 -17.42 24.34 -13.18
CA ALA A 28 -16.98 25.43 -14.03
C ALA A 28 -18.12 25.97 -14.90
N ALA A 29 -18.98 25.08 -15.44
CA ALA A 29 -20.16 25.44 -16.20
C ALA A 29 -21.22 26.16 -15.35
N TYR A 30 -21.51 25.64 -14.15
CA TYR A 30 -22.42 26.28 -13.20
C TYR A 30 -21.93 27.68 -12.77
N ALA A 31 -20.63 27.84 -12.56
CA ALA A 31 -20.02 29.14 -12.22
C ALA A 31 -19.91 30.09 -13.43
N GLY A 32 -20.16 29.63 -14.66
CA GLY A 32 -20.04 30.42 -15.89
C GLY A 32 -18.60 30.79 -16.28
N ASN A 33 -17.60 30.06 -15.77
CA ASN A 33 -16.20 30.38 -15.99
C ASN A 33 -15.67 29.75 -17.29
N ALA A 34 -15.82 30.48 -18.40
CA ALA A 34 -15.42 30.05 -19.73
C ALA A 34 -13.93 29.68 -19.84
N ASP A 35 -13.04 30.42 -19.17
CA ASP A 35 -11.61 30.15 -19.20
C ASP A 35 -11.27 28.83 -18.50
N LEU A 36 -11.90 28.57 -17.35
CA LEU A 36 -11.74 27.31 -16.63
C LEU A 36 -12.28 26.12 -17.43
N ILE A 37 -13.40 26.29 -18.14
CA ILE A 37 -13.96 25.27 -19.06
C ILE A 37 -12.94 24.93 -20.16
N ARG A 38 -12.31 25.94 -20.78
CA ARG A 38 -11.28 25.71 -21.83
C ARG A 38 -10.10 24.91 -21.31
N VAL A 39 -9.59 25.24 -20.12
CA VAL A 39 -8.46 24.52 -19.50
C VAL A 39 -8.85 23.08 -19.18
N LEU A 40 -10.03 22.87 -18.59
CA LEU A 40 -10.51 21.53 -18.23
C LEU A 40 -10.74 20.64 -19.46
N LEU A 41 -11.36 21.16 -20.52
CA LEU A 41 -11.56 20.43 -21.77
C LEU A 41 -10.22 20.05 -22.43
N ARG A 42 -9.25 20.97 -22.47
CA ARG A 42 -7.88 20.69 -22.97
C ARG A 42 -7.14 19.65 -22.13
N SER A 43 -7.47 19.54 -20.85
CA SER A 43 -6.91 18.52 -19.95
C SER A 43 -7.59 17.15 -20.06
N GLY A 44 -8.69 17.04 -20.83
CA GLY A 44 -9.41 15.78 -21.05
C GLY A 44 -10.65 15.59 -20.18
N SER A 45 -11.18 16.67 -19.57
CA SER A 45 -12.50 16.61 -18.91
C SER A 45 -13.58 16.24 -19.92
N ASP A 46 -14.49 15.35 -19.51
CA ASP A 46 -15.58 14.91 -20.36
C ASP A 46 -16.85 15.76 -20.13
N PRO A 47 -17.34 16.49 -21.15
CA PRO A 47 -18.58 17.26 -21.05
C PRO A 47 -19.84 16.39 -20.99
N ARG A 48 -19.74 15.07 -21.19
CA ARG A 48 -20.88 14.13 -21.16
C ARG A 48 -21.20 13.63 -19.76
N GLU A 49 -20.28 13.75 -18.82
CA GLU A 49 -20.41 13.23 -17.45
C GLU A 49 -21.49 14.00 -16.67
N PRO A 50 -22.61 13.33 -16.32
CA PRO A 50 -23.68 13.96 -15.56
C PRO A 50 -23.37 14.01 -14.06
N ASP A 51 -24.08 14.88 -13.34
CA ASP A 51 -24.15 14.79 -11.88
C ASP A 51 -25.10 13.67 -11.40
N GLU A 52 -25.22 13.50 -10.08
CA GLU A 52 -26.12 12.51 -9.44
C GLU A 52 -27.60 12.69 -9.85
N GLN A 53 -27.99 13.88 -10.32
CA GLN A 53 -29.34 14.18 -10.80
C GLN A 53 -29.49 13.96 -12.32
N GLY A 54 -28.43 13.52 -13.02
CA GLY A 54 -28.42 13.33 -14.46
C GLY A 54 -28.15 14.61 -15.26
N ALA A 55 -27.92 15.75 -14.60
CA ALA A 55 -27.70 17.03 -15.26
C ALA A 55 -26.27 17.14 -15.78
N LYS A 56 -26.12 17.42 -17.08
CA LYS A 56 -24.81 17.56 -17.72
C LYS A 56 -24.27 18.98 -17.52
N PRO A 57 -22.95 19.18 -17.65
CA PRO A 57 -22.33 20.51 -17.66
C PRO A 57 -23.04 21.51 -18.62
N LEU A 58 -23.53 21.03 -19.76
CA LEU A 58 -24.27 21.85 -20.72
C LEU A 58 -25.61 22.38 -20.16
N ASP A 59 -26.31 21.56 -19.37
CA ASP A 59 -27.65 21.88 -18.85
C ASP A 59 -27.59 22.94 -17.74
N VAL A 60 -26.49 22.93 -16.96
CA VAL A 60 -26.28 23.84 -15.82
C VAL A 60 -25.47 25.09 -16.17
N ALA A 61 -25.01 25.21 -17.42
CA ALA A 61 -24.18 26.32 -17.84
C ALA A 61 -24.89 27.67 -17.66
N SER A 62 -24.26 28.57 -16.90
CA SER A 62 -24.86 29.86 -16.52
C SER A 62 -24.78 30.91 -17.64
N THR A 63 -23.68 30.93 -18.41
CA THR A 63 -23.44 31.91 -19.47
C THR A 63 -23.61 31.33 -20.86
N PRO A 64 -24.02 32.13 -21.88
CA PRO A 64 -24.13 31.67 -23.26
C PRO A 64 -22.78 31.21 -23.81
N GLU A 65 -21.69 31.92 -23.46
CA GLU A 65 -20.32 31.58 -23.86
C GLU A 65 -19.90 30.19 -23.36
N SER A 66 -20.27 29.82 -22.12
CA SER A 66 -20.01 28.49 -21.57
C SER A 66 -20.79 27.40 -22.32
N LYS A 67 -22.04 27.68 -22.70
CA LYS A 67 -22.87 26.76 -23.49
C LYS A 67 -22.30 26.54 -24.88
N GLU A 68 -21.92 27.62 -25.56
CA GLU A 68 -21.29 27.56 -26.88
C GLU A 68 -19.99 26.76 -26.85
N LEU A 69 -19.13 26.98 -25.85
CA LEU A 69 -17.88 26.23 -25.70
C LEU A 69 -18.09 24.74 -25.50
N LEU A 70 -19.08 24.35 -24.69
CA LEU A 70 -19.40 22.94 -24.46
C LEU A 70 -20.07 22.29 -25.67
N LEU A 71 -20.89 23.04 -26.42
CA LEU A 71 -21.58 22.55 -27.62
C LEU A 71 -20.62 22.36 -28.80
N CYS A 72 -19.70 23.31 -29.00
CA CYS A 72 -18.74 23.29 -30.10
C CYS A 72 -17.54 22.36 -29.85
N TRP A 73 -17.42 21.77 -28.67
CA TRP A 73 -16.29 20.90 -28.34
C TRP A 73 -16.39 19.54 -29.04
N ASP A 74 -15.32 19.13 -29.72
CA ASP A 74 -15.22 17.80 -30.30
C ASP A 74 -14.94 16.75 -29.21
N THR A 75 -15.95 15.94 -28.94
CA THR A 75 -15.85 14.82 -27.99
C THR A 75 -14.80 13.78 -28.39
N SER A 76 -14.49 13.66 -29.68
CA SER A 76 -13.43 12.76 -30.17
C SER A 76 -12.05 13.24 -29.72
N ALA A 77 -11.87 14.56 -29.55
CA ALA A 77 -10.65 15.12 -28.99
C ALA A 77 -10.49 14.75 -27.51
N THR A 78 -11.58 14.75 -26.74
CA THR A 78 -11.58 14.31 -25.34
C THR A 78 -11.11 12.86 -25.22
N GLU A 79 -11.64 11.95 -26.04
CA GLU A 79 -11.27 10.53 -26.01
C GLU A 79 -9.77 10.32 -26.31
N ARG A 80 -9.21 11.05 -27.28
CA ARG A 80 -7.77 11.02 -27.58
C ARG A 80 -6.93 11.51 -26.40
N ILE A 81 -7.33 12.61 -25.77
CA ILE A 81 -6.64 13.18 -24.60
C ILE A 81 -6.72 12.22 -23.40
N GLN A 82 -7.88 11.61 -23.16
CA GLN A 82 -8.05 10.61 -22.10
C GLN A 82 -7.18 9.37 -22.32
N GLN A 83 -7.11 8.87 -23.56
CA GLN A 83 -6.24 7.75 -23.89
C GLN A 83 -4.75 8.11 -23.69
N ALA A 84 -4.33 9.30 -24.12
CA ALA A 84 -2.98 9.80 -23.91
C ALA A 84 -2.66 9.97 -22.42
N ASN A 85 -3.56 10.56 -21.64
CA ASN A 85 -3.42 10.73 -20.18
C ASN A 85 -3.37 9.38 -19.46
N ALA A 86 -4.20 8.41 -19.86
CA ALA A 86 -4.19 7.06 -19.30
C ALA A 86 -2.87 6.33 -19.62
N ALA A 87 -2.35 6.49 -20.84
CA ALA A 87 -1.05 5.95 -21.22
C ALA A 87 0.09 6.59 -20.41
N PHE A 88 0.08 7.92 -20.28
CA PHE A 88 1.05 8.68 -19.49
C PHE A 88 1.01 8.29 -18.01
N ARG A 89 -0.18 8.19 -17.40
CA ARG A 89 -0.35 7.71 -16.02
C ARG A 89 0.21 6.29 -15.82
N LYS A 90 -0.09 5.37 -16.75
CA LYS A 90 0.46 4.01 -16.72
C LYS A 90 1.98 4.02 -16.84
N GLN A 91 2.54 4.87 -17.70
CA GLN A 91 4.00 4.99 -17.84
C GLN A 91 4.64 5.58 -16.57
N ASN A 92 4.06 6.63 -16.00
CA ASN A 92 4.54 7.24 -14.76
C ASN A 92 4.44 6.29 -13.57
N LEU A 93 3.36 5.52 -13.45
CA LEU A 93 3.24 4.50 -12.41
C LEU A 93 4.32 3.43 -12.57
N LYS A 94 4.51 2.91 -13.80
CA LYS A 94 5.60 1.97 -14.11
C LYS A 94 6.97 2.56 -13.80
N GLN A 95 7.18 3.84 -14.07
CA GLN A 95 8.43 4.51 -13.78
C GLN A 95 8.65 4.68 -12.27
N LYS A 96 7.63 5.11 -11.51
CA LYS A 96 7.68 5.18 -10.04
C LYS A 96 7.95 3.82 -9.42
N ASP A 97 7.26 2.77 -9.85
CA ASP A 97 7.51 1.40 -9.38
C ASP A 97 8.95 0.95 -9.70
N LYS A 98 9.46 1.25 -10.91
CA LYS A 98 10.86 0.97 -11.27
C LYS A 98 11.85 1.74 -10.42
N GLU A 99 11.59 3.01 -10.13
CA GLU A 99 12.44 3.84 -9.28
C GLU A 99 12.42 3.37 -7.82
N GLU A 100 11.26 2.99 -7.29
CA GLU A 100 11.13 2.37 -5.96
C GLU A 100 11.88 1.04 -5.88
N GLN A 101 11.73 0.17 -6.88
CA GLN A 101 12.45 -1.10 -6.97
C GLN A 101 13.97 -0.89 -7.10
N ALA A 102 14.41 0.09 -7.89
CA ALA A 102 15.83 0.41 -8.03
C ALA A 102 16.43 0.95 -6.72
N LYS A 103 15.69 1.80 -5.98
CA LYS A 103 16.12 2.28 -4.66
C LYS A 103 16.22 1.14 -3.65
N ALA A 104 15.20 0.26 -3.61
CA ALA A 104 15.22 -0.90 -2.73
C ALA A 104 16.39 -1.83 -3.04
N LYS A 105 16.65 -2.09 -4.34
CA LYS A 105 17.78 -2.92 -4.77
C LYS A 105 19.13 -2.31 -4.39
N ARG A 106 19.32 -1.00 -4.57
CA ARG A 106 20.56 -0.32 -4.13
C ARG A 106 20.78 -0.49 -2.62
N GLN A 107 19.74 -0.32 -1.82
CA GLN A 107 19.82 -0.53 -0.37
C GLN A 107 20.13 -1.98 0.01
N THR A 108 19.60 -2.97 -0.71
CA THR A 108 19.97 -4.37 -0.47
C THR A 108 21.41 -4.66 -0.85
N ASP A 109 21.87 -4.11 -1.98
CA ASP A 109 23.23 -4.31 -2.48
C ASP A 109 24.24 -3.66 -1.52
N GLU A 110 23.99 -2.42 -1.04
CA GLU A 110 24.80 -1.72 -0.03
C GLU A 110 24.89 -2.49 1.29
N LEU A 111 23.76 -3.04 1.78
CA LEU A 111 23.76 -3.88 2.99
C LEU A 111 24.52 -5.20 2.75
N GLY A 112 24.42 -5.77 1.55
CA GLY A 112 25.17 -6.96 1.13
C GLY A 112 26.68 -6.72 1.14
N GLU A 113 27.14 -5.63 0.51
CA GLU A 113 28.54 -5.22 0.51
C GLU A 113 29.07 -5.01 1.94
N ALA A 114 28.30 -4.33 2.79
CA ALA A 114 28.68 -4.13 4.20
C ALA A 114 28.81 -5.46 4.98
N ILE A 115 27.94 -6.44 4.72
CA ILE A 115 28.03 -7.78 5.30
C ILE A 115 29.30 -8.49 4.83
N GLU A 116 29.60 -8.43 3.52
CA GLU A 116 30.80 -9.04 2.97
C GLU A 116 32.08 -8.42 3.54
N GLU A 117 32.16 -7.09 3.58
CA GLU A 117 33.31 -6.38 4.13
C GLU A 117 33.53 -6.72 5.61
N ALA A 118 32.47 -6.70 6.42
CA ALA A 118 32.55 -7.08 7.83
C ALA A 118 32.94 -8.55 8.00
N SER A 119 32.45 -9.44 7.13
CA SER A 119 32.78 -10.88 7.16
C SER A 119 34.25 -11.12 6.78
N ARG A 120 34.78 -10.41 5.77
CA ARG A 120 36.19 -10.47 5.39
C ARG A 120 37.09 -10.02 6.53
N LYS A 121 36.75 -8.92 7.21
CA LYS A 121 37.50 -8.43 8.38
C LYS A 121 37.44 -9.39 9.56
N ALA A 122 36.27 -9.98 9.83
CA ALA A 122 36.12 -11.03 10.84
C ALA A 122 37.00 -12.25 10.53
N GLN A 123 37.08 -12.66 9.26
CA GLN A 123 37.90 -13.80 8.84
C GLN A 123 39.40 -13.53 9.00
N ILE A 124 39.86 -12.33 8.64
CA ILE A 124 41.26 -11.91 8.87
C ILE A 124 41.58 -11.97 10.36
N ALA A 125 40.75 -11.33 11.19
CA ALA A 125 40.92 -11.32 12.64
C ALA A 125 40.93 -12.74 13.25
N ARG A 126 40.04 -13.64 12.78
CA ARG A 126 40.03 -15.06 13.17
C ARG A 126 41.34 -15.77 12.81
N SER A 127 41.89 -15.48 11.62
CA SER A 127 43.15 -16.08 11.17
C SER A 127 44.35 -15.61 12.00
N GLU A 128 44.38 -14.33 12.39
CA GLU A 128 45.42 -13.74 13.24
C GLU A 128 45.32 -14.28 14.66
N LEU A 129 44.11 -14.34 15.21
CA LEU A 129 43.82 -14.97 16.49
C LEU A 129 44.31 -16.42 16.52
N ALA A 130 44.02 -17.22 15.49
CA ALA A 130 44.48 -18.61 15.42
C ALA A 130 46.01 -18.72 15.42
N LYS A 131 46.71 -17.84 14.70
CA LYS A 131 48.19 -17.76 14.73
C LYS A 131 48.71 -17.41 16.12
N THR A 132 48.13 -16.40 16.78
CA THR A 132 48.53 -16.00 18.14
C THR A 132 48.26 -17.07 19.18
N ARG A 133 47.13 -17.80 19.08
CA ARG A 133 46.82 -18.92 19.97
C ARG A 133 47.83 -20.05 19.84
N LYS A 134 48.23 -20.37 18.60
CA LYS A 134 49.27 -21.38 18.35
C LYS A 134 50.61 -20.94 18.95
N LEU A 135 51.04 -19.71 18.68
CA LEU A 135 52.28 -19.16 19.23
C LEU A 135 52.28 -19.16 20.77
N LEU A 136 51.16 -18.79 21.38
CA LEU A 136 50.98 -18.83 22.83
C LEU A 136 51.11 -20.25 23.38
N GLN A 137 50.52 -21.24 22.69
CA GLN A 137 50.63 -22.64 23.06
C GLN A 137 52.08 -23.13 22.99
N ASP A 138 52.82 -22.75 21.94
CA ASP A 138 54.23 -23.07 21.77
C ASP A 138 55.09 -22.44 22.90
N TYR A 139 54.85 -21.16 23.25
CA TYR A 139 55.53 -20.52 24.39
C TYR A 139 55.18 -21.16 25.73
N ARG A 140 53.92 -21.55 25.94
CA ARG A 140 53.52 -22.27 27.16
C ARG A 140 54.23 -23.63 27.26
N GLN A 141 54.38 -24.35 26.15
CA GLN A 141 55.14 -25.60 26.11
C GLN A 141 56.63 -25.37 26.40
N GLN A 142 57.23 -24.34 25.79
CA GLN A 142 58.62 -23.95 26.06
C GLN A 142 58.83 -23.59 27.54
N LYS A 143 57.90 -22.85 28.15
CA LYS A 143 57.94 -22.51 29.59
C LYS A 143 58.00 -23.77 30.45
N VAL A 144 57.13 -24.76 30.18
CA VAL A 144 57.15 -26.04 30.90
C VAL A 144 58.51 -26.73 30.76
N SER A 145 59.05 -26.80 29.53
CA SER A 145 60.36 -27.43 29.30
C SER A 145 61.53 -26.72 30.01
N PHE A 146 61.53 -25.38 30.07
CA PHE A 146 62.59 -24.64 30.78
C PHE A 146 62.50 -24.77 32.30
N VAL A 147 61.28 -24.91 32.85
CA VAL A 147 61.08 -25.21 34.28
C VAL A 147 61.62 -26.59 34.62
N GLU A 148 61.38 -27.60 33.77
CA GLU A 148 61.90 -28.97 33.97
C GLU A 148 63.42 -29.04 33.94
N VAL A 149 64.07 -28.25 33.08
CA VAL A 149 65.54 -28.23 32.91
C VAL A 149 66.23 -27.27 33.89
N GLY A 150 65.50 -26.36 34.54
CA GLY A 150 66.03 -25.41 35.54
C GLY A 150 66.74 -24.18 34.96
N GLU A 151 66.42 -23.78 33.73
CA GLU A 151 67.07 -22.65 33.04
C GLU A 151 66.40 -21.29 33.36
N ALA A 152 66.70 -20.72 34.53
CA ALA A 152 66.07 -19.48 35.02
C ALA A 152 66.26 -18.26 34.10
N ALA A 153 67.41 -18.13 33.42
CA ALA A 153 67.70 -16.98 32.55
C ALA A 153 66.80 -16.94 31.29
N LYS A 154 66.60 -18.09 30.63
CA LYS A 154 65.72 -18.18 29.45
C LYS A 154 64.25 -18.02 29.82
N LEU A 155 63.89 -18.41 31.04
CA LEU A 155 62.53 -18.25 31.57
C LEU A 155 62.18 -16.77 31.77
N ALA A 156 63.12 -15.97 32.30
CA ALA A 156 62.94 -14.52 32.47
C ALA A 156 62.78 -13.77 31.13
N GLU A 157 63.39 -14.27 30.04
CA GLU A 157 63.20 -13.71 28.69
C GLU A 157 61.87 -14.12 28.05
N LEU A 158 61.36 -15.31 28.37
CA LEU A 158 60.13 -15.86 27.78
C LEU A 158 58.85 -15.29 28.41
N GLU A 159 58.87 -14.97 29.71
CA GLU A 159 57.72 -14.40 30.42
C GLU A 159 57.14 -13.12 29.80
N PRO A 160 57.94 -12.07 29.49
CA PRO A 160 57.40 -10.86 28.84
C PRO A 160 56.88 -11.13 27.43
N LEU A 161 57.44 -12.10 26.71
CA LEU A 161 56.95 -12.51 25.38
C LEU A 161 55.59 -13.23 25.49
N LEU A 162 55.41 -14.05 26.53
CA LEU A 162 54.15 -14.73 26.81
C LEU A 162 53.08 -13.72 27.20
N GLU A 163 53.35 -12.80 28.12
CA GLU A 163 52.41 -11.73 28.48
C GLU A 163 52.06 -10.84 27.27
N GLY A 164 53.05 -10.46 26.46
CA GLY A 164 52.83 -9.68 25.25
C GLY A 164 51.97 -10.39 24.20
N THR A 165 52.09 -11.71 24.08
CA THR A 165 51.24 -12.51 23.18
C THR A 165 49.83 -12.74 23.74
N GLU A 166 49.66 -12.88 25.06
CA GLU A 166 48.33 -12.93 25.70
C GLU A 166 47.55 -11.64 25.49
N VAL A 167 48.21 -10.49 25.61
CA VAL A 167 47.59 -9.18 25.32
C VAL A 167 47.16 -9.09 23.86
N LYS A 168 48.02 -9.48 22.91
CA LYS A 168 47.68 -9.53 21.48
C LYS A 168 46.50 -10.47 21.19
N MET A 169 46.47 -11.64 21.83
CA MET A 169 45.37 -12.59 21.68
C MET A 169 44.04 -11.99 22.14
N LYS A 170 44.01 -11.32 23.31
CA LYS A 170 42.82 -10.63 23.81
C LYS A 170 42.35 -9.52 22.88
N LEU A 171 43.27 -8.76 22.29
CA LEU A 171 42.96 -7.73 21.29
C LEU A 171 42.32 -8.34 20.04
N TYR A 172 42.89 -9.43 19.51
CA TYR A 172 42.31 -10.11 18.35
C TYR A 172 40.96 -10.75 18.67
N GLU A 173 40.79 -11.35 19.84
CA GLU A 173 39.51 -11.86 20.34
C GLU A 173 38.43 -10.77 20.38
N ALA A 174 38.75 -9.61 20.95
CA ALA A 174 37.84 -8.47 20.98
C ALA A 174 37.48 -7.99 19.55
N SER A 175 38.47 -7.92 18.65
CA SER A 175 38.22 -7.53 17.26
C SER A 175 37.32 -8.54 16.52
N VAL A 176 37.49 -9.84 16.75
CA VAL A 176 36.63 -10.88 16.18
C VAL A 176 35.20 -10.70 16.67
N GLN A 177 35.00 -10.53 17.97
CA GLN A 177 33.67 -10.30 18.54
C GLN A 177 33.00 -9.05 17.95
N GLU A 178 33.75 -7.96 17.80
CA GLU A 178 33.24 -6.72 17.21
C GLU A 178 32.78 -6.92 15.75
N TRP A 179 33.60 -7.59 14.94
CA TRP A 179 33.25 -7.84 13.53
C TRP A 179 32.11 -8.86 13.39
N GLU A 180 32.07 -9.91 14.21
CA GLU A 180 30.98 -10.89 14.24
C GLU A 180 29.65 -10.24 14.63
N TRP A 181 29.68 -9.34 15.62
CA TRP A 181 28.51 -8.55 15.99
C TRP A 181 28.07 -7.63 14.84
N LYS A 182 29.01 -6.94 14.17
CA LYS A 182 28.70 -6.11 12.99
C LYS A 182 28.04 -6.91 11.86
N VAL A 183 28.55 -8.11 11.57
CA VAL A 183 27.95 -9.03 10.57
C VAL A 183 26.54 -9.42 10.99
N SER A 184 26.36 -9.82 12.24
CA SER A 184 25.05 -10.26 12.76
C SER A 184 24.02 -9.13 12.72
N ARG A 185 24.44 -7.92 13.12
CA ARG A 185 23.61 -6.72 13.04
C ARG A 185 23.23 -6.35 11.61
N ALA A 186 24.17 -6.42 10.68
CA ALA A 186 23.89 -6.11 9.27
C ALA A 186 22.96 -7.15 8.63
N LYS A 187 23.10 -8.44 8.97
CA LYS A 187 22.18 -9.50 8.56
C LYS A 187 20.76 -9.29 9.11
N LEU A 188 20.65 -8.87 10.38
CA LEU A 188 19.35 -8.55 10.98
C LEU A 188 18.67 -7.41 10.20
N LYS A 189 19.39 -6.32 9.93
CA LYS A 189 18.88 -5.19 9.12
C LYS A 189 18.41 -5.64 7.74
N LEU A 190 19.17 -6.52 7.07
CA LEU A 190 18.79 -7.06 5.77
C LEU A 190 17.51 -7.91 5.86
N SER A 191 17.38 -8.73 6.90
CA SER A 191 16.18 -9.53 7.17
C SER A 191 14.95 -8.64 7.40
N ASP A 192 15.08 -7.63 8.27
CA ASP A 192 14.00 -6.68 8.57
C ASP A 192 13.57 -5.92 7.31
N PHE A 193 14.53 -5.49 6.50
CA PHE A 193 14.27 -4.80 5.24
C PHE A 193 13.55 -5.70 4.23
N ASN A 194 13.99 -6.94 4.08
CA ASN A 194 13.33 -7.93 3.21
C ASN A 194 11.91 -8.25 3.69
N GLN A 195 11.70 -8.33 5.01
CA GLN A 195 10.37 -8.48 5.58
C GLN A 195 9.50 -7.28 5.22
N GLN A 196 9.96 -6.04 5.39
CA GLN A 196 9.20 -4.85 5.00
C GLN A 196 8.84 -4.83 3.51
N LEU A 197 9.77 -5.24 2.63
CA LEU A 197 9.49 -5.37 1.20
C LEU A 197 8.40 -6.42 0.93
N LYS A 198 8.50 -7.59 1.58
CA LYS A 198 7.50 -8.64 1.48
C LYS A 198 6.14 -8.17 1.97
N GLU A 199 6.08 -7.45 3.08
CA GLU A 199 4.84 -6.89 3.62
C GLU A 199 4.22 -5.85 2.71
N LYS A 200 5.03 -4.96 2.12
CA LYS A 200 4.57 -4.00 1.11
C LYS A 200 4.04 -4.74 -0.12
N ALA A 201 4.70 -5.80 -0.56
CA ALA A 201 4.24 -6.63 -1.67
C ALA A 201 2.93 -7.37 -1.33
N ASP A 202 2.82 -7.93 -0.13
CA ASP A 202 1.61 -8.60 0.35
C ASP A 202 0.44 -7.62 0.52
N LYS A 203 0.71 -6.37 0.94
CA LYS A 203 -0.27 -5.27 0.95
C LYS A 203 -0.69 -4.89 -0.47
N LYS A 204 0.27 -4.70 -1.41
CA LYS A 204 -0.02 -4.45 -2.83
C LYS A 204 -0.82 -5.61 -3.47
N ALA A 205 -0.59 -6.85 -3.04
CA ALA A 205 -1.28 -8.05 -3.50
C ALA A 205 -2.61 -8.35 -2.76
N GLY A 206 -3.01 -7.53 -1.79
CA GLY A 206 -4.25 -7.70 -1.04
C GLY A 206 -4.27 -8.89 -0.05
N LYS A 207 -3.11 -9.47 0.29
CA LYS A 207 -3.00 -10.63 1.20
C LYS A 207 -3.02 -10.24 2.68
N LYS A 208 -2.54 -9.04 3.01
CA LYS A 208 -2.66 -8.44 4.36
C LYS A 208 -3.79 -7.42 4.34
N LEU A 209 -5.04 -7.90 4.39
CA LEU A 209 -6.19 -7.07 4.69
C LEU A 209 -6.18 -6.85 6.21
N GLY A 210 -6.05 -5.60 6.66
CA GLY A 210 -6.32 -5.28 8.06
C GLY A 210 -7.74 -5.71 8.39
N PHE A 211 -7.93 -6.52 9.42
CA PHE A 211 -9.26 -6.89 9.87
C PHE A 211 -9.89 -5.65 10.52
N LYS A 212 -11.03 -5.22 9.98
CA LYS A 212 -11.91 -4.25 10.64
C LYS A 212 -12.71 -5.05 11.67
N LEU A 213 -12.42 -4.84 12.96
CA LEU A 213 -13.23 -5.36 14.05
C LEU A 213 -14.37 -4.38 14.31
N GLU A 214 -15.60 -4.78 14.02
CA GLU A 214 -16.80 -4.08 14.46
C GLU A 214 -17.31 -4.81 15.69
N VAL A 215 -17.18 -4.17 16.86
CA VAL A 215 -17.75 -4.67 18.11
C VAL A 215 -19.04 -3.87 18.35
N VAL A 216 -20.17 -4.56 18.36
CA VAL A 216 -21.45 -3.99 18.78
C VAL A 216 -21.45 -4.03 20.30
N VAL A 217 -21.59 -2.86 20.92
CA VAL A 217 -21.63 -2.72 22.38
C VAL A 217 -22.94 -2.04 22.74
N ASP A 218 -23.64 -2.56 23.74
CA ASP A 218 -24.98 -2.11 24.12
C ASP A 218 -24.92 -0.90 25.08
N SER A 219 -23.76 -0.64 25.69
CA SER A 219 -23.52 0.51 26.59
C SER A 219 -22.11 1.10 26.48
N LEU A 220 -21.97 2.38 26.88
CA LEU A 220 -20.66 3.07 26.90
C LEU A 220 -19.69 2.49 27.94
N GLU A 221 -20.22 1.90 29.01
CA GLU A 221 -19.43 1.32 30.11
C GLU A 221 -18.76 0.00 29.69
N GLU A 222 -19.46 -0.84 28.92
CA GLU A 222 -18.90 -2.06 28.32
C GLU A 222 -17.80 -1.77 27.29
N LEU A 223 -17.89 -0.63 26.57
CA LEU A 223 -16.87 -0.23 25.61
C LEU A 223 -15.56 0.19 26.32
N ASP A 224 -15.67 0.88 27.46
CA ASP A 224 -14.55 1.29 28.29
C ASP A 224 -13.89 0.09 29.01
N GLU A 225 -14.63 -0.97 29.30
CA GLU A 225 -14.08 -2.24 29.80
C GLU A 225 -13.37 -3.07 28.70
N LEU A 226 -13.87 -3.04 27.46
CA LEU A 226 -13.30 -3.80 26.34
C LEU A 226 -12.10 -3.11 25.66
N LEU A 227 -12.04 -1.78 25.69
CA LEU A 227 -10.97 -0.97 25.11
C LEU A 227 -9.55 -1.36 25.58
N PRO A 228 -9.29 -1.55 26.89
CA PRO A 228 -8.00 -2.01 27.39
C PRO A 228 -7.60 -3.39 26.85
N HIS A 229 -8.55 -4.32 26.78
CA HIS A 229 -8.32 -5.68 26.29
C HIS A 229 -8.03 -5.70 24.78
N LEU A 230 -8.79 -4.95 23.98
CA LEU A 230 -8.59 -4.81 22.54
C LEU A 230 -7.28 -4.08 22.20
N SER A 231 -6.90 -3.06 22.99
CA SER A 231 -5.64 -2.32 22.81
C SER A 231 -4.39 -3.16 23.13
N SER A 232 -4.52 -4.16 23.99
CA SER A 232 -3.42 -5.07 24.35
C SER A 232 -3.16 -6.14 23.29
N GLU A 233 -4.15 -6.45 22.45
CA GLU A 233 -4.06 -7.49 21.40
C GLU A 233 -3.91 -6.92 19.98
N LEU A 234 -4.16 -5.63 19.74
CA LEU A 234 -4.18 -5.03 18.40
C LEU A 234 -3.30 -3.77 18.32
N GLU A 235 -2.30 -3.79 17.45
CA GLU A 235 -1.51 -2.60 17.09
C GLU A 235 -2.37 -1.62 16.25
N ILE A 236 -3.13 -0.75 16.91
CA ILE A 236 -3.97 0.26 16.24
C ILE A 236 -3.14 1.52 15.96
N SER A 237 -3.09 1.94 14.70
CA SER A 237 -2.28 3.10 14.23
C SER A 237 -3.06 4.41 14.07
N GLN A 238 -4.36 4.48 14.38
CA GLN A 238 -5.14 5.73 14.40
C GLN A 238 -6.36 5.65 15.33
N ALA A 239 -6.67 6.75 16.01
CA ALA A 239 -7.76 6.84 16.98
C ALA A 239 -9.16 6.81 16.32
N LEU A 240 -10.09 6.10 16.95
CA LEU A 240 -11.51 5.99 16.59
C LEU A 240 -12.22 7.34 16.73
N THR A 241 -12.98 7.77 15.71
CA THR A 241 -13.88 8.93 15.79
C THR A 241 -15.35 8.54 15.63
N ARG A 242 -16.20 9.29 16.35
CA ARG A 242 -17.55 8.95 16.85
C ARG A 242 -18.68 8.70 15.85
N ASP A 243 -18.52 8.88 14.54
CA ASP A 243 -19.67 8.94 13.62
C ASP A 243 -19.52 8.06 12.37
N GLY A 244 -20.36 7.01 12.29
CA GLY A 244 -20.82 6.41 11.02
C GLY A 244 -20.33 4.99 10.71
N GLY A 245 -21.18 3.99 10.96
CA GLY A 245 -20.95 2.56 10.73
C GLY A 245 -20.85 2.13 9.26
N LEU A 246 -20.26 0.94 9.02
CA LEU A 246 -20.08 0.35 7.70
C LEU A 246 -20.01 -1.18 7.78
N GLU A 247 -21.17 -1.85 7.84
CA GLU A 247 -21.29 -3.30 7.64
C GLU A 247 -21.14 -3.65 6.14
N LEU A 248 -20.39 -4.70 5.82
CA LEU A 248 -20.21 -5.23 4.46
C LEU A 248 -20.56 -6.71 4.39
N VAL A 249 -21.42 -7.10 3.44
CA VAL A 249 -21.65 -8.49 3.02
C VAL A 249 -21.04 -8.72 1.63
N LYS A 250 -20.62 -9.96 1.38
CA LYS A 250 -19.77 -10.38 0.27
C LYS A 250 -20.46 -10.19 -1.10
N GLY A 251 -20.08 -9.12 -1.80
CA GLY A 251 -20.52 -8.86 -3.18
C GLY A 251 -20.40 -7.41 -3.65
N ASP A 252 -20.29 -6.44 -2.73
CA ASP A 252 -20.41 -5.04 -3.11
C ASP A 252 -19.08 -4.39 -3.53
N ALA A 253 -18.96 -4.17 -4.83
CA ALA A 253 -18.08 -3.16 -5.40
C ALA A 253 -18.83 -1.80 -5.44
N LEU A 254 -18.41 -0.87 -4.58
CA LEU A 254 -18.33 0.58 -4.81
C LEU A 254 -19.41 1.23 -5.71
N ILE A 255 -20.56 1.66 -5.15
CA ILE A 255 -21.19 2.96 -5.47
C ILE A 255 -21.91 3.47 -4.20
N ARG A 256 -21.48 4.63 -3.68
CA ARG A 256 -22.18 5.41 -2.65
C ARG A 256 -23.43 6.03 -3.26
N GLU A 257 -24.60 6.00 -2.62
CA GLU A 257 -25.59 7.09 -2.71
C GLU A 257 -26.47 7.15 -1.45
N GLY A 258 -26.74 8.37 -0.97
CA GLY A 258 -27.50 8.65 0.24
C GLY A 258 -29.02 8.77 0.05
N ALA A 259 -29.66 9.40 1.03
CA ALA A 259 -31.03 9.99 1.14
C ALA A 259 -32.29 9.23 0.65
N PHE A 260 -32.26 8.33 -0.32
CA PHE A 260 -33.48 7.72 -0.91
C PHE A 260 -33.74 6.25 -0.52
N GLY A 261 -33.03 5.72 0.49
CA GLY A 261 -33.19 4.33 0.96
C GLY A 261 -34.60 3.95 1.42
N HIS A 262 -35.43 4.92 1.81
CA HIS A 262 -36.80 4.68 2.28
C HIS A 262 -37.78 4.24 1.17
N LEU A 263 -37.47 4.50 -0.11
CA LEU A 263 -38.31 4.10 -1.24
C LEU A 263 -38.22 2.60 -1.57
N ARG A 264 -37.20 1.87 -1.06
CA ARG A 264 -37.10 0.40 -1.24
C ARG A 264 -37.98 -0.40 -0.27
N ALA A 265 -38.50 0.23 0.79
CA ALA A 265 -39.32 -0.44 1.80
C ALA A 265 -40.83 -0.43 1.47
N SER A 266 -41.24 0.29 0.41
CA SER A 266 -42.64 0.30 -0.01
C SER A 266 -43.04 -1.07 -0.55
N GLU A 267 -44.10 -1.65 0.02
CA GLU A 267 -44.76 -2.89 -0.44
C GLU A 267 -45.14 -2.81 -1.94
N PHE A 268 -45.38 -1.60 -2.45
CA PHE A 268 -45.65 -1.34 -3.87
C PHE A 268 -44.47 -1.71 -4.78
N THR A 269 -43.26 -1.30 -4.41
CA THR A 269 -42.03 -1.58 -5.18
C THR A 269 -41.62 -3.05 -5.11
N LYS A 270 -41.90 -3.75 -4.00
CA LYS A 270 -41.63 -5.20 -3.88
C LYS A 270 -42.53 -6.04 -4.82
N LYS A 271 -43.81 -5.67 -4.95
CA LYS A 271 -44.74 -6.35 -5.88
C LYS A 271 -44.37 -6.15 -7.34
N MET A 272 -43.94 -4.94 -7.72
CA MET A 272 -43.51 -4.63 -9.09
C MET A 272 -42.23 -5.39 -9.50
N LEU A 273 -41.26 -5.52 -8.59
CA LEU A 273 -40.00 -6.23 -8.85
C LEU A 273 -40.17 -7.76 -8.92
N ALA A 274 -41.15 -8.33 -8.20
CA ALA A 274 -41.45 -9.76 -8.26
C ALA A 274 -42.00 -10.22 -9.63
N ALA A 275 -42.56 -9.30 -10.43
CA ALA A 275 -43.08 -9.59 -11.77
C ALA A 275 -42.01 -9.47 -12.88
N TYR A 276 -40.85 -8.88 -12.58
CA TYR A 276 -39.77 -8.73 -13.54
C TYR A 276 -38.90 -9.99 -13.59
N GLY A 277 -38.90 -10.69 -14.73
CA GLY A 277 -38.00 -11.83 -15.00
C GLY A 277 -38.67 -13.19 -15.23
N ARG A 278 -40.00 -13.31 -15.17
CA ARG A 278 -40.70 -14.49 -15.72
C ARG A 278 -40.96 -14.29 -17.21
N ALA A 279 -40.72 -15.34 -18.00
CA ALA A 279 -41.06 -15.38 -19.41
C ALA A 279 -42.60 -15.19 -19.58
N PRO A 280 -43.04 -14.41 -20.57
CA PRO A 280 -44.47 -14.24 -20.84
C PRO A 280 -45.08 -15.60 -21.21
N PRO A 281 -46.30 -15.93 -20.75
CA PRO A 281 -46.96 -17.17 -21.14
C PRO A 281 -47.16 -17.18 -22.66
N ALA A 282 -46.83 -18.32 -23.30
CA ALA A 282 -47.13 -18.57 -24.69
C ALA A 282 -48.64 -18.42 -24.91
N GLN A 283 -49.02 -17.64 -25.93
CA GLN A 283 -50.42 -17.57 -26.36
C GLN A 283 -50.87 -18.98 -26.79
N PRO A 284 -52.02 -19.48 -26.30
CA PRO A 284 -52.65 -20.63 -26.93
C PRO A 284 -53.45 -20.14 -28.15
N GLU A 285 -52.99 -20.50 -29.35
CA GLU A 285 -53.91 -20.88 -30.41
C GLU A 285 -54.44 -22.27 -30.06
N GLU A 286 -55.75 -22.40 -29.86
CA GLU A 286 -56.63 -23.17 -30.76
C GLU A 286 -58.04 -23.30 -30.17
N ASP A 287 -58.98 -22.75 -30.93
CA ASP A 287 -60.21 -23.38 -31.40
C ASP A 287 -61.08 -24.23 -30.45
N LYS A 288 -62.32 -23.74 -30.32
CA LYS A 288 -63.59 -24.41 -30.67
C LYS A 288 -63.95 -25.75 -30.01
N GLU A 289 -65.21 -25.74 -29.56
CA GLU A 289 -66.10 -26.90 -29.44
C GLU A 289 -65.65 -27.90 -28.35
N LYS A 290 -66.44 -28.17 -27.31
CA LYS A 290 -67.81 -28.66 -27.35
C LYS A 290 -68.44 -28.51 -25.97
N GLU A 291 -69.69 -28.06 -25.96
CA GLU A 291 -70.84 -28.83 -25.42
C GLU A 291 -70.85 -28.84 -23.89
N GLN A 292 -71.71 -28.01 -23.30
CA GLN A 292 -73.06 -28.40 -22.89
C GLN A 292 -73.03 -29.27 -21.64
N GLU A 293 -74.03 -29.02 -20.80
CA GLU A 293 -74.31 -29.70 -19.53
C GLU A 293 -73.35 -29.25 -18.42
N GLU A 294 -73.77 -28.83 -17.23
CA GLU A 294 -75.01 -28.85 -16.46
C GLU A 294 -74.49 -28.26 -15.11
N GLU A 295 -75.08 -27.39 -14.32
CA GLU A 295 -76.45 -27.11 -13.94
C GLU A 295 -76.37 -25.89 -12.99
N ARG A 296 -77.25 -24.91 -13.22
CA ARG A 296 -77.91 -23.97 -12.28
C ARG A 296 -77.92 -22.52 -12.74
#